data_AF-A0A519KFP8-F1
#
_entry.id   AF-A0A519KFP8-F1
#
_cell.length_a   1.000
_cell.length_b   1.000
_cell.length_c   1.000
_cell.angle_alpha   90.00
_cell.angle_beta   90.00
_cell.angle_gamma   90.00
#
_symmetry.space_group_name_H-M   'P 1'
#
loop_
_entity.id
_entity.type
_entity.pdbx_description
1 polymer ?
#
loop_
_entity_poly.entity_id
_entity_poly.type
_entity_poly.pdbx_seq_one_letter_code
_entity_poly.pdbx_strand_id
1 'polypeptide(L)'
;DEFIIEIFNRPINEQPKGILDMGCGNGALLQHLYEVIERQTLRGKYLEEHPIFLVGADYNQAALKVTRANLIKNDIWAKVIWGDIGNPKKLAEDLQSDYNIDLGDLLNIRTFLDHNRIWEDVLETESKRISTSTGAFAFRGKRLSNKDVEENLLNHLKKWTPYVEKFGLLLIELHTLSTEITAKNLGLTAATAYDATHGFSDQYILEVDVFHRICRESGLEPDTKLFKKFPDSELATVSINLLRR
;
A
#
# COMPACT_ATOMS: atom_id res chain seq x y z
N ASP A 1 -4.08 -13.12 6.16
CA ASP A 1 -4.89 -14.19 5.52
C ASP A 1 -6.36 -14.13 5.87
N GLU A 2 -6.76 -14.01 7.14
CA GLU A 2 -8.18 -14.02 7.56
C GLU A 2 -9.09 -13.11 6.72
N PHE A 3 -8.69 -11.87 6.45
CA PHE A 3 -9.45 -10.95 5.61
C PHE A 3 -9.60 -11.44 4.15
N ILE A 4 -8.55 -12.02 3.58
CA ILE A 4 -8.55 -12.57 2.21
C ILE A 4 -9.51 -13.77 2.17
N ILE A 5 -9.47 -14.62 3.18
CA ILE A 5 -10.39 -15.74 3.29
C ILE A 5 -11.84 -15.25 3.40
N GLU A 6 -12.09 -14.24 4.24
CA GLU A 6 -13.41 -13.65 4.42
C GLU A 6 -13.97 -13.07 3.11
N ILE A 7 -13.23 -12.18 2.44
CA ILE A 7 -13.73 -11.48 1.26
C ILE A 7 -13.99 -12.42 0.08
N PHE A 8 -13.18 -13.46 -0.10
CA PHE A 8 -13.37 -14.47 -1.16
C PHE A 8 -14.27 -15.66 -0.76
N ASN A 9 -14.89 -15.60 0.43
CA ASN A 9 -15.98 -16.48 0.87
C ASN A 9 -17.38 -15.84 0.74
N ARG A 10 -17.47 -14.55 0.41
CA ARG A 10 -18.74 -13.85 0.12
C ARG A 10 -19.42 -14.42 -1.13
N PRO A 11 -20.71 -14.11 -1.40
CA PRO A 11 -21.34 -14.41 -2.68
C PRO A 11 -20.48 -13.93 -3.85
N ILE A 12 -20.32 -14.73 -4.91
CA ILE A 12 -19.36 -14.47 -6.01
C ILE A 12 -19.49 -13.06 -6.61
N ASN A 13 -20.73 -12.55 -6.75
CA ASN A 13 -21.03 -11.22 -7.28
C ASN A 13 -20.63 -10.06 -6.35
N GLU A 14 -20.33 -10.34 -5.08
CA GLU A 14 -19.85 -9.38 -4.09
C GLU A 14 -18.34 -9.45 -3.86
N GLN A 15 -17.64 -10.38 -4.52
CA GLN A 15 -16.19 -10.53 -4.41
C GLN A 15 -15.46 -9.60 -5.37
N PRO A 16 -14.18 -9.27 -5.08
CA PRO A 16 -13.28 -8.75 -6.09
C PRO A 16 -13.18 -9.68 -7.30
N LYS A 17 -13.02 -9.11 -8.49
CA LYS A 17 -12.68 -9.87 -9.69
C LYS A 17 -11.28 -10.48 -9.59
N GLY A 18 -10.41 -9.84 -8.81
CA GLY A 18 -9.15 -10.41 -8.35
C GLY A 18 -8.33 -9.44 -7.52
N ILE A 19 -7.01 -9.54 -7.62
CA ILE A 19 -6.06 -8.83 -6.76
C ILE A 19 -5.07 -8.06 -7.63
N LEU A 20 -4.79 -6.82 -7.25
CA LEU A 20 -3.64 -6.07 -7.73
C LEU A 20 -2.65 -5.83 -6.61
N ASP A 21 -1.39 -6.21 -6.84
CA ASP A 21 -0.25 -5.91 -5.97
C ASP A 21 0.62 -4.82 -6.62
N MET A 22 0.60 -3.60 -6.07
CA MET A 22 1.41 -2.47 -6.52
C MET A 22 2.75 -2.45 -5.78
N GLY A 23 3.85 -2.44 -6.55
CA GLY A 23 5.19 -2.69 -6.05
C GLY A 23 5.44 -4.18 -5.79
N CYS A 24 4.99 -5.03 -6.72
CA CYS A 24 4.97 -6.48 -6.53
C CYS A 24 6.35 -7.13 -6.34
N GLY A 25 7.46 -6.44 -6.65
CA GLY A 25 8.81 -6.90 -6.33
C GLY A 25 9.18 -8.22 -6.99
N ASN A 26 9.11 -9.32 -6.24
CA ASN A 26 9.37 -10.68 -6.75
C ASN A 26 8.10 -11.54 -6.91
N GLY A 27 6.91 -10.99 -6.64
CA GLY A 27 5.62 -11.66 -6.75
C GLY A 27 5.26 -12.59 -5.59
N ALA A 28 6.06 -12.67 -4.53
CA ALA A 28 5.84 -13.62 -3.44
C ALA A 28 4.51 -13.40 -2.70
N LEU A 29 4.12 -12.14 -2.47
CA LEU A 29 2.83 -11.82 -1.86
C LEU A 29 1.68 -12.24 -2.77
N LEU A 30 1.73 -11.90 -4.05
CA LEU A 30 0.70 -12.28 -5.01
C LEU A 30 0.55 -13.81 -5.13
N GLN A 31 1.66 -14.55 -5.10
CA GLN A 31 1.67 -16.00 -5.02
C GLN A 31 0.96 -16.50 -3.75
N HIS A 32 1.38 -16.02 -2.58
CA HIS A 32 0.79 -16.41 -1.29
C HIS A 32 -0.73 -16.17 -1.27
N LEU A 33 -1.16 -15.01 -1.73
CA LEU A 33 -2.58 -14.66 -1.77
C LEU A 33 -3.39 -15.54 -2.72
N TYR A 34 -2.83 -15.89 -3.89
CA TYR A 34 -3.46 -16.85 -4.79
C TYR A 34 -3.62 -18.23 -4.13
N GLU A 35 -2.58 -18.75 -3.49
CA GLU A 35 -2.62 -20.05 -2.80
C GLU A 35 -3.63 -20.07 -1.64
N VAL A 36 -3.73 -18.97 -0.88
CA VAL A 36 -4.77 -18.80 0.15
C VAL A 36 -6.15 -18.87 -0.47
N ILE A 37 -6.39 -18.17 -1.58
CA ILE A 37 -7.70 -18.15 -2.26
C ILE A 37 -8.05 -19.52 -2.81
N GLU A 38 -7.14 -20.13 -3.55
CA GLU A 38 -7.30 -21.44 -4.16
C GLU A 38 -7.65 -22.50 -3.11
N ARG A 39 -6.93 -22.53 -2.00
CA ARG A 39 -7.02 -23.64 -1.04
C ARG A 39 -8.04 -23.43 0.07
N GLN A 40 -8.35 -22.18 0.42
CA GLN A 40 -9.05 -21.87 1.68
C GLN A 40 -10.36 -21.08 1.49
N THR A 41 -10.81 -20.86 0.25
CA THR A 41 -11.99 -20.03 -0.01
C THR A 41 -13.02 -20.71 -0.92
N LEU A 42 -14.25 -20.21 -0.87
CA LEU A 42 -15.33 -20.58 -1.77
C LEU A 42 -14.94 -20.26 -3.21
N ARG A 43 -14.32 -19.11 -3.45
CA ARG A 43 -13.82 -18.72 -4.77
C ARG A 43 -12.85 -19.75 -5.35
N GLY A 44 -11.97 -20.30 -4.52
CA GLY A 44 -11.03 -21.37 -4.89
C GLY A 44 -11.71 -22.60 -5.51
N LYS A 45 -12.94 -22.92 -5.09
CA LYS A 45 -13.72 -24.05 -5.62
C LYS A 45 -14.38 -23.77 -6.99
N TYR A 46 -14.41 -22.51 -7.41
CA TYR A 46 -15.07 -22.04 -8.63
C TYR A 46 -14.13 -21.26 -9.55
N LEU A 47 -12.81 -21.51 -9.48
CA LEU A 47 -11.84 -20.80 -10.32
C LEU A 47 -12.01 -21.10 -11.81
N GLU A 48 -12.63 -22.23 -12.18
CA GLU A 48 -12.94 -22.56 -13.58
C GLU A 48 -14.07 -21.67 -14.13
N GLU A 49 -15.18 -21.50 -13.40
CA GLU A 49 -16.29 -20.63 -13.84
C GLU A 49 -16.07 -19.15 -13.55
N HIS A 50 -15.34 -18.87 -12.47
CA HIS A 50 -15.06 -17.53 -11.95
C HIS A 50 -13.55 -17.37 -11.71
N PRO A 51 -12.72 -17.27 -12.76
CA PRO A 51 -11.27 -17.12 -12.60
C PRO A 51 -10.92 -15.86 -11.81
N ILE A 52 -9.81 -15.91 -11.08
CA ILE A 52 -9.29 -14.75 -10.36
C ILE A 52 -8.31 -13.97 -11.25
N PHE A 53 -8.52 -12.66 -11.35
CA PHE A 53 -7.65 -11.79 -12.14
C PHE A 53 -6.49 -11.26 -11.28
N LEU A 54 -5.31 -11.85 -11.41
CA LEU A 54 -4.12 -11.44 -10.68
C LEU A 54 -3.30 -10.42 -11.46
N VAL A 55 -2.90 -9.33 -10.80
CA VAL A 55 -2.04 -8.29 -11.36
C VAL A 55 -0.86 -8.02 -10.44
N GLY A 56 0.36 -8.15 -10.96
CA GLY A 56 1.57 -7.60 -10.35
C GLY A 56 1.98 -6.33 -11.10
N ALA A 57 2.00 -5.20 -10.42
CA ALA A 57 2.44 -3.92 -10.97
C ALA A 57 3.73 -3.47 -10.30
N ASP A 58 4.69 -2.97 -11.07
CA ASP A 58 5.94 -2.43 -10.55
C ASP A 58 6.54 -1.42 -11.54
N TYR A 59 7.17 -0.36 -11.05
CA TYR A 59 7.82 0.64 -11.90
C TYR A 59 9.18 0.13 -12.38
N ASN A 60 9.77 -0.84 -11.67
CA ASN A 60 11.07 -1.42 -11.96
C ASN A 60 10.96 -2.62 -12.90
N GLN A 61 11.55 -2.50 -14.10
CA GLN A 61 11.52 -3.56 -15.11
C GLN A 61 12.21 -4.87 -14.67
N ALA A 62 13.21 -4.82 -13.79
CA ALA A 62 13.85 -6.01 -13.26
C ALA A 62 12.92 -6.77 -12.31
N ALA A 63 12.19 -6.04 -11.44
CA ALA A 63 11.16 -6.62 -10.58
C ALA A 63 10.09 -7.36 -11.41
N LEU A 64 9.57 -6.72 -12.47
CA LEU A 64 8.60 -7.36 -13.37
C LEU A 64 9.12 -8.66 -13.99
N LYS A 65 10.40 -8.72 -14.39
CA LYS A 65 11.00 -9.95 -14.93
C LYS A 65 11.07 -11.05 -13.87
N VAL A 66 11.48 -10.71 -12.64
CA VAL A 66 11.55 -11.65 -11.52
C VAL A 66 10.16 -12.16 -11.15
N THR A 67 9.18 -11.26 -11.00
CA THR A 67 7.77 -11.60 -10.74
C THR A 67 7.22 -12.55 -11.79
N ARG A 68 7.40 -12.27 -13.09
CA ARG A 68 6.97 -13.20 -14.16
C ARG A 68 7.60 -14.57 -14.02
N ALA A 69 8.92 -14.63 -13.84
CA ALA A 69 9.64 -15.91 -13.72
C ALA A 69 9.15 -16.72 -12.52
N ASN A 70 8.93 -16.08 -11.36
CA ASN A 70 8.44 -16.74 -10.16
C ASN A 70 7.00 -17.22 -10.32
N LEU A 71 6.09 -16.42 -10.85
CA LEU A 71 4.70 -16.83 -11.03
C LEU A 71 4.56 -17.96 -12.05
N ILE A 72 5.29 -17.91 -13.17
CA ILE A 72 5.33 -19.01 -14.16
C ILE A 72 5.87 -20.29 -13.53
N LYS A 73 6.95 -20.19 -12.73
CA LYS A 73 7.54 -21.36 -12.06
C LYS A 73 6.59 -22.05 -11.08
N ASN A 74 5.62 -21.33 -10.55
CA ASN A 74 4.60 -21.86 -9.64
C ASN A 74 3.24 -22.10 -10.34
N ASP A 75 3.20 -22.10 -11.68
CA ASP A 75 2.00 -22.32 -12.48
C ASP A 75 0.87 -21.30 -12.21
N ILE A 76 1.22 -20.09 -11.79
CA ILE A 76 0.27 -19.00 -11.50
C ILE A 76 0.15 -18.06 -12.70
N TRP A 77 -1.06 -17.93 -13.23
CA TRP A 77 -1.35 -16.97 -14.30
C TRP A 77 -1.68 -15.59 -13.74
N ALA A 78 -0.82 -14.61 -14.03
CA ALA A 78 -1.02 -13.21 -13.65
C ALA A 78 -0.61 -12.24 -14.76
N LYS A 79 -1.21 -11.05 -14.77
CA LYS A 79 -0.77 -9.93 -15.59
C LYS A 79 0.32 -9.19 -14.85
N VAL A 80 1.52 -9.16 -15.43
CA VAL A 80 2.66 -8.44 -14.85
C VAL A 80 2.94 -7.23 -15.71
N ILE A 81 2.60 -6.05 -15.21
CA ILE A 81 2.57 -4.79 -15.96
C ILE A 81 3.41 -3.71 -15.29
N TRP A 82 3.84 -2.72 -16.08
CA TRP A 82 4.46 -1.54 -15.51
C TRP A 82 3.42 -0.69 -14.78
N GLY A 83 3.77 -0.17 -13.61
CA GLY A 83 2.89 0.73 -12.87
C GLY A 83 3.66 1.56 -11.85
N ASP A 84 3.22 2.79 -11.65
CA ASP A 84 3.80 3.72 -10.67
C ASP A 84 2.76 4.00 -9.59
N ILE A 85 3.16 3.86 -8.32
CA ILE A 85 2.28 4.17 -7.19
C ILE A 85 1.81 5.63 -7.21
N GLY A 86 2.59 6.56 -7.79
CA GLY A 86 2.22 7.97 -7.91
C GLY A 86 1.16 8.25 -8.99
N ASN A 87 0.85 7.28 -9.87
CA ASN A 87 -0.04 7.46 -11.02
C ASN A 87 -1.07 6.31 -11.20
N PRO A 88 -2.01 6.14 -10.25
CA PRO A 88 -3.06 5.12 -10.35
C PRO A 88 -4.00 5.34 -11.55
N LYS A 89 -4.11 6.58 -12.05
CA LYS A 89 -4.90 6.87 -13.25
C LYS A 89 -4.36 6.13 -14.48
N LYS A 90 -3.04 6.23 -14.72
CA LYS A 90 -2.40 5.52 -15.83
C LYS A 90 -2.55 4.01 -15.68
N LEU A 91 -2.37 3.48 -14.47
CA LEU A 91 -2.58 2.07 -14.18
C LEU A 91 -4.02 1.62 -14.52
N ALA A 92 -5.02 2.40 -14.15
CA ALA A 92 -6.42 2.11 -14.45
C ALA A 92 -6.70 2.14 -15.96
N GLU A 93 -6.16 3.13 -16.69
CA GLU A 93 -6.28 3.21 -18.16
C GLU A 93 -5.63 2.01 -18.86
N ASP A 94 -4.46 1.56 -18.39
CA ASP A 94 -3.75 0.40 -18.93
C ASP A 94 -4.52 -0.90 -18.66
N LEU A 95 -5.05 -1.09 -17.45
CA LEU A 95 -5.87 -2.25 -17.13
C LEU A 95 -7.15 -2.33 -17.97
N GLN A 96 -7.79 -1.18 -18.16
CA GLN A 96 -9.02 -1.11 -18.94
C GLN A 96 -8.76 -1.35 -20.43
N SER A 97 -7.70 -0.76 -20.99
CA SER A 97 -7.39 -0.89 -22.42
C SER A 97 -6.83 -2.26 -22.80
N ASP A 98 -5.93 -2.82 -21.99
CA ASP A 98 -5.24 -4.07 -22.32
C ASP A 98 -6.04 -5.32 -21.92
N TYR A 99 -6.88 -5.21 -20.88
CA TYR A 99 -7.56 -6.36 -20.27
C TYR A 99 -9.06 -6.18 -20.03
N ASN A 100 -9.61 -4.98 -20.29
CA ASN A 100 -11.02 -4.68 -20.01
C ASN A 100 -11.40 -4.94 -18.54
N ILE A 101 -10.51 -4.54 -17.62
CA ILE A 101 -10.69 -4.64 -16.17
C ILE A 101 -10.58 -3.26 -15.54
N ASP A 102 -11.60 -2.89 -14.78
CA ASP A 102 -11.58 -1.70 -13.94
C ASP A 102 -10.69 -1.91 -12.71
N LEU A 103 -9.79 -0.96 -12.42
CA LEU A 103 -8.93 -1.02 -11.23
C LEU A 103 -9.75 -1.12 -9.92
N GLY A 104 -10.92 -0.48 -9.88
CA GLY A 104 -11.85 -0.54 -8.75
C GLY A 104 -12.57 -1.87 -8.56
N ASP A 105 -12.51 -2.77 -9.55
CA ASP A 105 -13.04 -4.13 -9.41
C ASP A 105 -12.05 -5.12 -8.78
N LEU A 106 -10.82 -4.67 -8.52
CA LEU A 106 -9.77 -5.46 -7.88
C LEU A 106 -9.64 -5.07 -6.40
N LEU A 107 -9.27 -6.04 -5.56
CA LEU A 107 -8.72 -5.74 -4.25
C LEU A 107 -7.30 -5.22 -4.46
N ASN A 108 -7.10 -3.94 -4.12
CA ASN A 108 -5.81 -3.29 -4.28
C ASN A 108 -4.96 -3.53 -3.03
N ILE A 109 -3.73 -3.97 -3.23
CA ILE A 109 -2.78 -4.33 -2.19
C ILE A 109 -1.43 -3.70 -2.48
N ARG A 110 -0.73 -3.26 -1.43
CA ARG A 110 0.67 -2.86 -1.52
C ARG A 110 1.34 -2.93 -0.16
N THR A 111 2.64 -3.19 -0.18
CA THR A 111 3.44 -3.37 1.04
C THR A 111 4.70 -2.52 0.99
N PHE A 112 4.91 -1.69 2.01
CA PHE A 112 6.10 -0.88 2.23
C PHE A 112 6.43 0.03 1.04
N LEU A 113 5.44 0.78 0.54
CA LEU A 113 5.59 1.51 -0.71
C LEU A 113 5.15 2.98 -0.67
N ASP A 114 4.13 3.37 0.09
CA ASP A 114 3.67 4.76 0.10
C ASP A 114 4.73 5.68 0.70
N HIS A 115 5.52 5.23 1.68
CA HIS A 115 6.66 6.00 2.21
C HIS A 115 7.78 6.21 1.18
N ASN A 116 7.90 5.35 0.16
CA ASN A 116 8.93 5.39 -0.88
C ASN A 116 8.39 5.94 -2.22
N ARG A 117 7.22 6.61 -2.20
CA ARG A 117 6.69 7.31 -3.36
C ARG A 117 7.64 8.44 -3.77
N ILE A 118 7.70 8.72 -5.07
CA ILE A 118 8.45 9.88 -5.56
C ILE A 118 7.78 11.16 -5.06
N TRP A 119 8.58 12.10 -4.54
CA TRP A 119 8.09 13.40 -4.11
C TRP A 119 7.45 14.18 -5.25
N GLU A 120 6.29 14.75 -4.98
CA GLU A 120 5.61 15.71 -5.85
C GLU A 120 5.36 16.99 -5.06
N ASP A 121 5.69 18.14 -5.63
CA ASP A 121 5.52 19.40 -4.91
C ASP A 121 4.05 19.69 -4.59
N VAL A 122 3.81 20.13 -3.36
CA VAL A 122 2.47 20.53 -2.89
C VAL A 122 2.11 21.86 -3.54
N LEU A 123 1.14 21.84 -4.45
CA LEU A 123 0.69 23.04 -5.17
C LEU A 123 -0.11 24.01 -4.27
N GLU A 124 -0.77 23.50 -3.23
CA GLU A 124 -1.51 24.32 -2.26
C GLU A 124 -0.58 24.80 -1.13
N THR A 125 0.07 25.95 -1.35
CA THR A 125 0.97 26.57 -0.37
C THR A 125 0.25 27.16 0.85
N GLU A 126 -1.08 27.25 0.83
CA GLU A 126 -1.92 27.91 1.85
C GLU A 126 -2.62 26.96 2.85
N SER A 127 -2.28 25.66 2.86
CA SER A 127 -2.86 24.74 3.85
C SER A 127 -2.70 25.31 5.27
N LYS A 128 -3.76 25.34 6.08
CA LYS A 128 -3.69 25.79 7.48
C LYS A 128 -3.35 24.64 8.44
N ARG A 129 -2.96 23.48 7.88
CA ARG A 129 -2.61 22.27 8.62
C ARG A 129 -1.50 22.56 9.64
N ILE A 130 -1.78 22.16 10.87
CA ILE A 130 -0.78 22.06 11.93
C ILE A 130 -0.34 20.60 11.97
N SER A 131 0.89 20.35 11.54
CA SER A 131 1.47 19.01 11.60
C SER A 131 1.73 18.62 13.06
N THR A 132 1.49 17.35 13.36
CA THR A 132 1.83 16.73 14.65
C THR A 132 2.97 15.73 14.52
N SER A 133 3.43 15.46 13.30
CA SER A 133 4.63 14.65 13.09
C SER A 133 5.84 15.36 13.67
N THR A 134 6.72 14.59 14.30
CA THR A 134 8.02 15.02 14.80
C THR A 134 9.17 14.56 13.91
N GLY A 135 8.86 13.88 12.80
CA GLY A 135 9.83 13.41 11.83
C GLY A 135 10.64 14.53 11.18
N ALA A 136 11.76 14.14 10.57
CA ALA A 136 12.64 15.04 9.82
C ALA A 136 12.77 14.55 8.38
N PHE A 137 12.38 15.41 7.43
CA PHE A 137 12.25 15.03 6.03
C PHE A 137 13.07 15.95 5.12
N ALA A 138 13.58 15.36 4.05
CA ALA A 138 14.25 16.09 2.98
C ALA A 138 13.89 15.49 1.63
N PHE A 139 14.07 16.30 0.59
CA PHE A 139 14.10 15.83 -0.79
C PHE A 139 15.28 16.49 -1.48
N ARG A 140 16.21 15.69 -2.01
CA ARG A 140 17.42 16.16 -2.71
C ARG A 140 18.21 17.20 -1.91
N GLY A 141 18.36 16.94 -0.60
CA GLY A 141 19.11 17.81 0.32
C GLY A 141 18.37 19.07 0.78
N LYS A 142 17.15 19.35 0.30
CA LYS A 142 16.32 20.43 0.80
C LYS A 142 15.41 19.91 1.91
N ARG A 143 15.45 20.54 3.09
CA ARG A 143 14.51 20.26 4.18
C ARG A 143 13.07 20.50 3.72
N LEU A 144 12.20 19.54 4.00
CA LEU A 144 10.75 19.66 3.83
C LEU A 144 10.10 19.99 5.18
N SER A 145 8.99 20.72 5.16
CA SER A 145 8.19 20.89 6.38
C SER A 145 7.31 19.66 6.60
N ASN A 146 7.07 19.27 7.86
CA ASN A 146 6.25 18.10 8.18
C ASN A 146 4.81 18.27 7.67
N LYS A 147 4.33 19.51 7.67
CA LYS A 147 3.05 19.90 7.06
C LYS A 147 3.01 19.59 5.56
N ASP A 148 4.07 19.92 4.81
CA ASP A 148 4.11 19.64 3.37
C ASP A 148 4.17 18.12 3.10
N VAL A 149 4.86 17.36 3.96
CA VAL A 149 4.92 15.90 3.83
C VAL A 149 3.55 15.26 4.08
N GLU A 150 2.82 15.74 5.09
CA GLU A 150 1.44 15.32 5.34
C GLU A 150 0.49 15.70 4.19
N GLU A 151 0.62 16.91 3.63
CA GLU A 151 -0.19 17.36 2.49
C GLU A 151 0.14 16.59 1.21
N ASN A 152 1.42 16.29 0.98
CA ASN A 152 1.86 15.44 -0.13
C ASN A 152 1.27 14.02 0.01
N LEU A 153 1.28 13.42 1.21
CA LEU A 153 0.64 12.13 1.46
C LEU A 153 -0.87 12.21 1.19
N LEU A 154 -1.55 13.27 1.63
CA LEU A 154 -2.98 13.46 1.38
C LEU A 154 -3.29 13.49 -0.13
N ASN A 155 -2.51 14.26 -0.90
CA ASN A 155 -2.67 14.36 -2.35
C ASN A 155 -2.41 13.02 -3.04
N HIS A 156 -1.40 12.29 -2.60
CA HIS A 156 -1.11 10.93 -3.07
C HIS A 156 -2.28 9.97 -2.82
N LEU A 157 -2.80 9.92 -1.60
CA LEU A 157 -3.93 9.05 -1.27
C LEU A 157 -5.21 9.43 -2.03
N LYS A 158 -5.48 10.73 -2.21
CA LYS A 158 -6.62 11.21 -3.01
C LYS A 158 -6.59 10.74 -4.47
N LYS A 159 -5.41 10.55 -5.07
CA LYS A 159 -5.29 9.95 -6.42
C LYS A 159 -5.79 8.50 -6.43
N TRP A 160 -5.57 7.77 -5.33
CA TRP A 160 -5.96 6.37 -5.20
C TRP A 160 -7.42 6.19 -4.79
N THR A 161 -8.00 7.12 -4.01
CA THR A 161 -9.35 7.01 -3.46
C THR A 161 -10.37 6.48 -4.47
N PRO A 162 -10.54 7.06 -5.68
CA PRO A 162 -11.57 6.61 -6.64
C PRO A 162 -11.47 5.14 -7.07
N TYR A 163 -10.29 4.52 -6.93
CA TYR A 163 -10.01 3.17 -7.37
C TYR A 163 -10.06 2.13 -6.25
N VAL A 164 -10.24 2.55 -4.99
CA VAL A 164 -10.20 1.64 -3.84
C VAL A 164 -11.46 1.71 -2.97
N GLU A 165 -12.47 2.47 -3.38
CA GLU A 165 -13.73 2.62 -2.64
C GLU A 165 -14.52 1.33 -2.49
N LYS A 166 -14.51 0.46 -3.52
CA LYS A 166 -15.40 -0.72 -3.57
C LYS A 166 -14.94 -1.86 -2.66
N PHE A 167 -13.68 -2.28 -2.77
CA PHE A 167 -13.15 -3.42 -2.02
C PHE A 167 -12.18 -3.02 -0.90
N GLY A 168 -11.72 -1.77 -0.92
CA GLY A 168 -10.70 -1.23 -0.04
C GLY A 168 -9.30 -1.36 -0.60
N LEU A 169 -8.35 -0.88 0.20
CA LEU A 169 -6.93 -0.94 -0.03
C LEU A 169 -6.27 -1.65 1.16
N LEU A 170 -5.72 -2.84 0.94
CA LEU A 170 -4.94 -3.56 1.93
C LEU A 170 -3.50 -3.06 1.88
N LEU A 171 -3.02 -2.48 2.96
CA LEU A 171 -1.78 -1.72 2.99
C LEU A 171 -0.95 -2.12 4.19
N ILE A 172 0.28 -2.56 3.94
CA ILE A 172 1.29 -2.78 4.97
C ILE A 172 2.29 -1.65 4.87
N GLU A 173 2.60 -0.94 5.95
CA GLU A 173 3.45 0.24 5.86
C GLU A 173 4.46 0.36 7.01
N LEU A 174 5.58 1.00 6.68
CA LEU A 174 6.67 1.37 7.57
C LEU A 174 6.42 2.75 8.18
N HIS A 175 6.69 2.86 9.47
CA HIS A 175 6.46 4.06 10.28
C HIS A 175 7.68 4.42 11.10
N THR A 176 7.75 5.70 11.46
CA THR A 176 8.67 6.21 12.49
C THR A 176 7.97 6.33 13.84
N LEU A 177 8.74 6.68 14.87
CA LEU A 177 8.28 7.01 16.21
C LEU A 177 8.61 8.46 16.53
N SER A 178 7.92 9.04 17.50
CA SER A 178 8.26 10.40 17.91
C SER A 178 9.66 10.49 18.49
N THR A 179 10.33 11.63 18.31
CA THR A 179 11.70 11.82 18.81
C THR A 179 11.84 11.58 20.32
N GLU A 180 10.81 11.92 21.10
CA GLU A 180 10.76 11.66 22.54
C GLU A 180 10.71 10.15 22.86
N ILE A 181 9.85 9.40 22.15
CA ILE A 181 9.72 7.95 22.33
C ILE A 181 11.02 7.26 21.88
N THR A 182 11.56 7.65 20.73
CA THR A 182 12.82 7.11 20.19
C THR A 182 13.97 7.33 21.18
N ALA A 183 14.11 8.54 21.74
CA ALA A 183 15.17 8.84 22.70
C ALA A 183 15.09 8.01 23.99
N LYS A 184 13.88 7.66 24.45
CA LYS A 184 13.68 6.81 25.63
C LYS A 184 13.93 5.32 25.37
N ASN A 185 13.97 4.90 24.11
CA ASN A 185 14.00 3.49 23.70
C ASN A 185 15.19 3.15 22.78
N LEU A 186 16.31 3.87 22.91
CA LEU A 186 17.52 3.63 22.11
C LEU A 186 18.00 2.18 22.24
N GLY A 187 18.25 1.54 21.11
CA GLY A 187 18.65 0.13 21.03
C GLY A 187 17.49 -0.87 21.21
N LEU A 188 16.28 -0.40 21.54
CA LEU A 188 15.06 -1.22 21.65
C LEU A 188 14.11 -1.02 20.46
N THR A 189 14.34 0.00 19.64
CA THR A 189 13.61 0.28 18.40
C THR A 189 14.56 0.47 17.22
N ALA A 190 14.09 0.14 16.02
CA ALA A 190 14.78 0.43 14.77
C ALA A 190 14.60 1.88 14.30
N ALA A 191 13.75 2.68 14.95
CA ALA A 191 13.39 4.04 14.52
C ALA A 191 14.61 4.92 14.22
N THR A 192 15.64 4.95 15.08
CA THR A 192 16.85 5.74 14.82
C THR A 192 17.56 5.36 13.52
N ALA A 193 17.66 4.05 13.24
CA ALA A 193 18.29 3.56 12.02
C ALA A 193 17.41 3.85 10.80
N TYR A 194 16.10 3.59 10.91
CA TYR A 194 15.14 3.83 9.84
C TYR A 194 15.03 5.31 9.48
N ASP A 195 14.92 6.20 10.45
CA ASP A 195 14.85 7.64 10.23
C ASP A 195 16.08 8.15 9.48
N ALA A 196 17.27 7.69 9.87
CA ALA A 196 18.50 8.03 9.20
C ALA A 196 18.53 7.50 7.76
N THR A 197 18.37 6.18 7.57
CA THR A 197 18.53 5.58 6.23
C THR A 197 17.45 6.05 5.26
N HIS A 198 16.19 6.13 5.70
CA HIS A 198 15.07 6.56 4.87
C HIS A 198 15.15 8.07 4.59
N GLY A 199 15.42 8.88 5.61
CA GLY A 199 15.59 10.32 5.48
C GLY A 199 16.76 10.71 4.55
N PHE A 200 17.88 9.98 4.57
CA PHE A 200 19.00 10.20 3.64
C PHE A 200 18.70 9.76 2.19
N SER A 201 17.66 8.96 1.99
CA SER A 201 17.30 8.38 0.69
C SER A 201 16.02 8.94 0.09
N ASP A 202 15.57 10.12 0.54
CA ASP A 202 14.35 10.79 0.08
C ASP A 202 13.08 9.93 0.29
N GLN A 203 12.96 9.30 1.47
CA GLN A 203 11.78 8.51 1.86
C GLN A 203 11.04 9.12 3.05
N TYR A 204 9.73 8.89 3.13
CA TYR A 204 8.78 9.65 3.94
C TYR A 204 8.00 8.76 4.92
N ILE A 205 8.68 8.22 5.93
CA ILE A 205 8.04 7.44 7.00
C ILE A 205 7.41 8.36 8.05
N LEU A 206 6.12 8.23 8.28
CA LEU A 206 5.35 9.03 9.26
C LEU A 206 4.93 8.15 10.43
N GLU A 207 4.69 8.78 11.59
CA GLU A 207 4.09 8.11 12.75
C GLU A 207 2.72 7.51 12.39
N VAL A 208 2.36 6.38 13.01
CA VAL A 208 1.13 5.62 12.69
C VAL A 208 -0.13 6.48 12.82
N ASP A 209 -0.22 7.29 13.87
CA ASP A 209 -1.35 8.16 14.14
C ASP A 209 -1.46 9.32 13.13
N VAL A 210 -0.32 9.88 12.71
CA VAL A 210 -0.24 10.87 11.63
C VAL A 210 -0.71 10.23 10.32
N PHE A 211 -0.18 9.06 9.96
CA PHE A 211 -0.58 8.34 8.75
C PHE A 211 -2.09 8.08 8.72
N HIS A 212 -2.66 7.53 9.80
CA HIS A 212 -4.11 7.29 9.90
C HIS A 212 -4.95 8.57 9.85
N ARG A 213 -4.47 9.67 10.43
CA ARG A 213 -5.15 10.97 10.30
C ARG A 213 -5.24 11.36 8.82
N ILE A 214 -4.13 11.28 8.08
CA ILE A 214 -4.10 11.65 6.67
C ILE A 214 -4.96 10.70 5.80
N CYS A 215 -4.99 9.40 6.09
CA CYS A 215 -5.91 8.48 5.44
C CYS A 215 -7.39 8.93 5.61
N ARG A 216 -7.81 9.27 6.84
CA ARG A 216 -9.19 9.74 7.07
C ARG A 216 -9.49 11.03 6.30
N GLU A 217 -8.53 11.94 6.24
CA GLU A 217 -8.67 13.18 5.47
C GLU A 217 -8.77 12.94 3.95
N SER A 218 -8.23 11.83 3.43
CA SER A 218 -8.41 11.41 2.03
C SER A 218 -9.73 10.69 1.77
N GLY A 219 -10.58 10.52 2.79
CA GLY A 219 -11.82 9.74 2.72
C GLY A 219 -11.61 8.23 2.87
N LEU A 220 -10.43 7.79 3.36
CA LEU A 220 -10.10 6.38 3.55
C LEU A 220 -9.89 6.10 5.05
N GLU A 221 -10.85 5.46 5.68
CA GLU A 221 -10.81 5.06 7.07
C GLU A 221 -10.11 3.70 7.25
N PRO A 222 -9.15 3.59 8.18
CA PRO A 222 -8.62 2.30 8.60
C PRO A 222 -9.68 1.47 9.33
N ASP A 223 -9.92 0.25 8.87
CA ASP A 223 -10.76 -0.73 9.57
C ASP A 223 -10.10 -1.11 10.91
N THR A 224 -10.74 -0.70 12.01
CA THR A 224 -10.19 -0.89 13.37
C THR A 224 -10.13 -2.33 13.82
N LYS A 225 -10.92 -3.24 13.22
CA LYS A 225 -10.90 -4.67 13.55
C LYS A 225 -9.75 -5.38 12.86
N LEU A 226 -9.43 -4.96 11.63
CA LEU A 226 -8.37 -5.54 10.81
C LEU A 226 -7.02 -4.85 11.01
N PHE A 227 -7.01 -3.65 11.58
CA PHE A 227 -5.79 -2.94 11.92
C PHE A 227 -4.90 -3.77 12.85
N LYS A 228 -3.64 -3.94 12.45
CA LYS A 228 -2.58 -4.51 13.27
C LYS A 228 -1.36 -3.60 13.20
N LYS A 229 -0.56 -3.61 14.26
CA LYS A 229 0.71 -2.89 14.31
C LYS A 229 1.78 -3.74 14.98
N PHE A 230 3.03 -3.51 14.59
CA PHE A 230 4.17 -4.26 15.11
C PHE A 230 5.34 -3.33 15.48
N PRO A 231 5.91 -3.50 16.69
CA PRO A 231 5.34 -4.25 17.83
C PRO A 231 3.95 -3.73 18.21
N ASP A 232 3.13 -4.56 18.86
CA ASP A 232 1.79 -4.15 19.32
C ASP A 232 1.88 -3.27 20.58
N SER A 233 2.46 -2.08 20.41
CA SER A 233 2.72 -1.11 21.47
C SER A 233 2.86 0.30 20.90
N GLU A 234 3.28 1.26 21.72
CA GLU A 234 3.67 2.60 21.27
C GLU A 234 4.94 2.63 20.42
N LEU A 235 5.70 1.52 20.38
CA LEU A 235 6.93 1.39 19.59
C LEU A 235 6.69 0.85 18.19
N ALA A 236 5.43 0.83 17.72
CA ALA A 236 5.06 0.29 16.43
C ALA A 236 5.73 1.04 15.27
N THR A 237 6.51 0.31 14.47
CA THR A 237 7.13 0.82 13.24
C THR A 237 6.55 0.16 12.00
N VAL A 238 5.65 -0.81 12.13
CA VAL A 238 4.95 -1.44 11.00
C VAL A 238 3.46 -1.47 11.30
N SER A 239 2.63 -1.21 10.29
CA SER A 239 1.18 -1.40 10.37
C SER A 239 0.65 -2.26 9.23
N ILE A 240 -0.49 -2.90 9.47
CA ILE A 240 -1.33 -3.57 8.46
C ILE A 240 -2.70 -2.92 8.56
N ASN A 241 -3.18 -2.38 7.44
CA ASN A 241 -4.42 -1.64 7.34
C ASN A 241 -5.28 -2.19 6.23
N LEU A 242 -6.58 -2.25 6.45
CA LEU A 242 -7.54 -2.20 5.37
C LEU A 242 -8.16 -0.79 5.37
N LEU A 243 -7.86 -0.02 4.34
CA LEU A 243 -8.40 1.34 4.17
C LEU A 243 -9.66 1.28 3.31
N ARG A 244 -10.77 1.88 3.78
CA ARG A 244 -12.07 1.86 3.11
C ARG A 244 -12.78 3.21 3.24
N ARG A 245 -13.72 3.47 2.34
CA ARG A 245 -14.61 4.63 2.46
C ARG A 245 -15.80 4.33 3.36
#